data_AF-A0A661JMR9-F1
#
_entry.id   AF-A0A661JMR9-F1
#
_cell.length_a   1.000
_cell.length_b   1.000
_cell.length_c   1.000
_cell.angle_alpha   90.00
_cell.angle_beta   90.00
_cell.angle_gamma   90.00
#
_symmetry.space_group_name_H-M   'P 1'
#
loop_
_entity.id
_entity.type
_entity.pdbx_description
1 polymer ?
#
loop_
_entity_poly.entity_id
_entity_poly.type
_entity_poly.pdbx_seq_one_letter_code
_entity_poly.pdbx_strand_id
1 'polypeptide(L)'
;MKRAVFLDRDGTLIHERDYISDPEEVELISGVPEALKLIRKMGLLRIVVSNQSGVGRGYFGPEAVEAVNRRMTELLRSRGTELDDLFICPHAPEEDCTCRKPRPGLLLEAAARYGIDLKGSYMVGDREGDIGAIASVGGKGLLVLTGYGSETWRRWRWGHKPHFVARDLLEATYWIMIKEAKEAGMAISKELLEILVCPKCKGELVLKEDGLLCKACRLLYPIEDDIPVMLIEEAKPYEKEGEDG
;
A
#
# COMPACT_ATOMS: atom_id res chain seq x y z
N MET A 1 -8.39 -5.19 11.83
CA MET A 1 -7.91 -6.01 10.69
C MET A 1 -6.50 -5.57 10.36
N LYS A 2 -5.63 -6.48 9.87
CA LYS A 2 -4.27 -6.12 9.44
C LYS A 2 -4.34 -5.46 8.06
N ARG A 3 -3.30 -4.72 7.67
CA ARG A 3 -3.15 -4.21 6.30
C ARG A 3 -1.83 -4.72 5.72
N ALA A 4 -1.73 -4.79 4.40
CA ALA A 4 -0.57 -5.34 3.72
C ALA A 4 -0.11 -4.46 2.56
N VAL A 5 1.17 -4.57 2.25
CA VAL A 5 1.72 -4.27 0.94
C VAL A 5 1.96 -5.61 0.25
N PHE A 6 1.13 -5.89 -0.72
CA PHE A 6 1.30 -7.01 -1.64
C PHE A 6 2.36 -6.64 -2.68
N LEU A 7 3.26 -7.58 -2.96
CA LEU A 7 4.44 -7.33 -3.78
C LEU A 7 4.48 -8.36 -4.90
N ASP A 8 4.64 -7.94 -6.16
CA ASP A 8 5.14 -8.88 -7.16
C ASP A 8 6.59 -9.27 -6.86
N ARG A 9 7.03 -10.40 -7.41
CA ARG A 9 8.38 -10.91 -7.23
C ARG A 9 9.31 -10.41 -8.33
N ASP A 10 9.08 -10.87 -9.54
CA ASP A 10 9.92 -10.58 -10.71
C ASP A 10 9.64 -9.14 -11.17
N GLY A 11 10.70 -8.38 -11.47
CA GLY A 11 10.57 -6.97 -11.85
C GLY A 11 10.27 -6.01 -10.70
N THR A 12 9.99 -6.49 -9.49
CA THR A 12 9.65 -5.66 -8.31
C THR A 12 10.58 -5.89 -7.12
N LEU A 13 10.78 -7.16 -6.71
CA LEU A 13 11.73 -7.53 -5.65
C LEU A 13 13.07 -8.00 -6.23
N ILE A 14 13.02 -8.74 -7.32
CA ILE A 14 14.19 -9.26 -8.01
C ILE A 14 14.19 -8.81 -9.47
N HIS A 15 15.37 -8.75 -10.09
CA HIS A 15 15.48 -8.40 -11.50
C HIS A 15 14.69 -9.38 -12.36
N GLU A 16 13.88 -8.86 -13.29
CA GLU A 16 13.16 -9.67 -14.27
C GLU A 16 14.12 -10.21 -15.33
N ARG A 17 14.01 -11.51 -15.63
CA ARG A 17 14.88 -12.24 -16.58
C ARG A 17 14.13 -13.31 -17.37
N ASP A 18 12.82 -13.17 -17.56
CA ASP A 18 11.96 -14.11 -18.28
C ASP A 18 12.04 -15.55 -17.75
N TYR A 19 11.11 -15.94 -16.86
CA TYR A 19 11.01 -17.32 -16.35
C TYR A 19 12.21 -17.77 -15.51
N ILE A 20 12.57 -17.00 -14.48
CA ILE A 20 13.65 -17.33 -13.53
C ILE A 20 13.35 -18.67 -12.84
N SER A 21 14.23 -19.64 -13.06
CA SER A 21 14.16 -20.98 -12.46
C SER A 21 15.49 -21.45 -11.85
N ASP A 22 16.60 -20.77 -12.15
CA ASP A 22 17.87 -20.97 -11.50
C ASP A 22 18.01 -20.00 -10.30
N PRO A 23 18.19 -20.51 -9.06
CA PRO A 23 18.48 -19.67 -7.91
C PRO A 23 19.68 -18.74 -8.07
N GLU A 24 20.69 -19.11 -8.85
CA GLU A 24 21.89 -18.26 -9.03
C GLU A 24 21.61 -16.99 -9.84
N GLU A 25 20.50 -16.94 -10.58
CA GLU A 25 20.04 -15.75 -11.30
C GLU A 25 19.32 -14.74 -10.39
N VAL A 26 19.03 -15.12 -9.14
CA VAL A 26 18.29 -14.28 -8.20
C VAL A 26 19.15 -13.12 -7.72
N GLU A 27 18.78 -11.94 -8.17
CA GLU A 27 19.39 -10.67 -7.81
C GLU A 27 18.32 -9.70 -7.31
N LEU A 28 18.48 -9.21 -6.07
CA LEU A 28 17.55 -8.21 -5.53
C LEU A 28 17.71 -6.88 -6.28
N ILE A 29 16.58 -6.25 -6.61
CA ILE A 29 16.58 -4.86 -7.09
C ILE A 29 17.08 -3.93 -5.98
N SER A 30 17.81 -2.89 -6.37
CA SER A 30 18.31 -1.86 -5.44
C SER A 30 17.17 -1.23 -4.62
N GLY A 31 17.41 -1.01 -3.32
CA GLY A 31 16.43 -0.38 -2.42
C GLY A 31 15.34 -1.32 -1.88
N VAL A 32 15.23 -2.56 -2.37
CA VAL A 32 14.23 -3.54 -1.89
C VAL A 32 14.37 -3.83 -0.39
N PRO A 33 15.57 -4.09 0.17
CA PRO A 33 15.72 -4.33 1.60
C PRO A 33 15.27 -3.14 2.46
N GLU A 34 15.61 -1.93 2.05
CA GLU A 34 15.24 -0.67 2.69
C GLU A 34 13.73 -0.47 2.67
N ALA A 35 13.10 -0.69 1.51
CA ALA A 35 11.66 -0.63 1.33
C ALA A 35 10.92 -1.57 2.28
N LEU A 36 11.33 -2.85 2.34
CA LEU A 36 10.70 -3.84 3.22
C LEU A 36 10.84 -3.48 4.70
N LYS A 37 11.97 -2.90 5.11
CA LYS A 37 12.16 -2.39 6.48
C LYS A 37 11.21 -1.24 6.79
N LEU A 38 10.98 -0.32 5.84
CA LEU A 38 10.01 0.76 5.99
C LEU A 38 8.58 0.25 6.07
N ILE A 39 8.20 -0.71 5.21
CA ILE A 39 6.88 -1.37 5.25
C ILE A 39 6.64 -2.00 6.63
N ARG A 40 7.63 -2.73 7.16
CA ARG A 40 7.55 -3.28 8.52
C ARG A 40 7.37 -2.20 9.58
N LYS A 41 8.10 -1.07 9.48
CA LYS A 41 7.96 0.06 10.43
C LYS A 41 6.56 0.68 10.40
N MET A 42 5.88 0.66 9.25
CA MET A 42 4.48 1.09 9.13
C MET A 42 3.47 0.09 9.71
N GLY A 43 3.93 -1.06 10.23
CA GLY A 43 3.04 -2.11 10.75
C GLY A 43 2.26 -2.86 9.67
N LEU A 44 2.69 -2.75 8.41
CA LEU A 44 2.08 -3.42 7.27
C LEU A 44 2.76 -4.77 6.99
N LEU A 45 1.97 -5.78 6.61
CA LEU A 45 2.51 -7.06 6.15
C LEU A 45 3.17 -6.91 4.76
N ARG A 46 4.21 -7.69 4.51
CA ARG A 46 5.01 -7.74 3.27
C ARG A 46 4.77 -9.11 2.62
N ILE A 47 3.74 -9.20 1.79
CA ILE A 47 3.28 -10.47 1.23
C ILE A 47 3.57 -10.51 -0.26
N VAL A 48 4.26 -11.54 -0.73
CA VAL A 48 4.47 -11.73 -2.17
C VAL A 48 3.24 -12.37 -2.80
N VAL A 49 2.82 -11.85 -3.95
CA VAL A 49 1.80 -12.46 -4.82
C VAL A 49 2.34 -12.49 -6.25
N SER A 50 2.67 -13.67 -6.77
CA SER A 50 3.37 -13.78 -8.06
C SER A 50 2.76 -14.82 -9.00
N ASN A 51 2.76 -14.51 -10.30
CA ASN A 51 2.37 -15.43 -11.36
C ASN A 51 3.62 -16.15 -11.89
N GLN A 52 3.70 -17.47 -11.70
CA GLN A 52 4.82 -18.32 -12.14
C GLN A 52 4.37 -19.29 -13.24
N SER A 53 3.89 -18.73 -14.37
CA SER A 53 3.35 -19.53 -15.48
C SER A 53 4.34 -20.46 -16.14
N GLY A 54 5.66 -20.34 -15.88
CA GLY A 54 6.64 -21.32 -16.36
C GLY A 54 6.32 -22.74 -15.90
N VAL A 55 5.66 -22.90 -14.74
CA VAL A 55 5.20 -24.19 -14.23
C VAL A 55 4.08 -24.77 -15.08
N GLY A 56 2.96 -24.06 -15.23
CA GLY A 56 1.82 -24.50 -16.04
C GLY A 56 2.15 -24.65 -17.54
N ARG A 57 3.16 -23.92 -18.01
CA ARG A 57 3.71 -24.07 -19.38
C ARG A 57 4.69 -25.23 -19.53
N GLY A 58 5.11 -25.87 -18.43
CA GLY A 58 6.05 -27.00 -18.43
C GLY A 58 7.51 -26.63 -18.68
N TYR A 59 7.90 -25.37 -18.49
CA TYR A 59 9.29 -24.92 -18.63
C TYR A 59 10.18 -25.41 -17.48
N PHE A 60 9.61 -25.54 -16.29
CA PHE A 60 10.24 -26.07 -15.08
C PHE A 60 9.17 -26.51 -14.06
N GLY A 61 9.56 -27.31 -13.07
CA GLY A 61 8.66 -27.76 -12.01
C GLY A 61 8.51 -26.75 -10.85
N PRO A 62 7.54 -26.98 -9.96
CA PRO A 62 7.32 -26.16 -8.76
C PRO A 62 8.54 -26.06 -7.84
N GLU A 63 9.40 -27.09 -7.82
CA GLU A 63 10.63 -27.14 -7.03
C GLU A 63 11.64 -26.07 -7.45
N ALA A 64 11.68 -25.69 -8.73
CA ALA A 64 12.54 -24.61 -9.22
C ALA A 64 12.07 -23.25 -8.68
N VAL A 65 10.75 -23.01 -8.69
CA VAL A 65 10.14 -21.82 -8.10
C VAL A 65 10.44 -21.73 -6.61
N GLU A 66 10.32 -22.84 -5.89
CA GLU A 66 10.66 -22.91 -4.46
C GLU A 66 12.14 -22.61 -4.21
N ALA A 67 13.03 -23.11 -5.07
CA ALA A 67 14.46 -22.84 -4.96
C ALA A 67 14.80 -21.34 -5.17
N VAL A 68 14.18 -20.71 -6.17
CA VAL A 68 14.27 -19.26 -6.42
C VAL A 68 13.74 -18.46 -5.22
N ASN A 69 12.56 -18.83 -4.71
CA ASN A 69 11.95 -18.15 -3.57
C ASN A 69 12.81 -18.26 -2.30
N ARG A 70 13.39 -19.44 -2.04
CA ARG A 70 14.31 -19.67 -0.93
C ARG A 70 15.54 -18.78 -1.05
N ARG A 71 16.17 -18.73 -2.21
CA ARG A 71 17.34 -17.87 -2.45
C ARG A 71 17.03 -16.39 -2.27
N MET A 72 15.90 -15.91 -2.80
CA MET A 72 15.44 -14.53 -2.56
C MET A 72 15.30 -14.26 -1.06
N THR A 73 14.69 -15.18 -0.32
CA THR A 73 14.47 -15.04 1.13
C THR A 73 15.79 -15.01 1.91
N GLU A 74 16.77 -15.85 1.53
CA GLU A 74 18.12 -15.82 2.12
C GLU A 74 18.83 -14.49 1.88
N LEU A 75 18.74 -13.94 0.66
CA LEU A 75 19.30 -12.65 0.28
C LEU A 75 18.65 -11.48 1.02
N LEU A 76 17.36 -11.58 1.35
CA LEU A 76 16.66 -10.59 2.18
C LEU A 76 17.10 -10.68 3.64
N ARG A 77 17.17 -11.90 4.18
CA ARG A 77 17.58 -12.15 5.57
C ARG A 77 19.02 -11.69 5.84
N SER A 78 19.94 -11.95 4.90
CA SER A 78 21.33 -11.47 5.02
C SER A 78 21.44 -9.94 5.06
N ARG A 79 20.42 -9.23 4.56
CA ARG A 79 20.29 -7.77 4.62
C ARG A 79 19.40 -7.27 5.77
N GLY A 80 19.01 -8.16 6.69
CA GLY A 80 18.27 -7.84 7.92
C GLY A 80 16.80 -7.50 7.66
N THR A 81 16.18 -8.10 6.65
CA THR A 81 14.74 -7.99 6.40
C THR A 81 14.15 -9.33 5.96
N GLU A 82 12.83 -9.42 5.90
CA GLU A 82 12.11 -10.64 5.54
C GLU A 82 10.74 -10.30 4.94
N LEU A 83 10.12 -11.32 4.34
CA LEU A 83 8.74 -11.32 3.87
C LEU A 83 7.88 -12.07 4.88
N ASP A 84 6.60 -11.70 4.98
CA ASP A 84 5.67 -12.35 5.91
C ASP A 84 5.08 -13.64 5.33
N ASP A 85 4.86 -13.70 4.01
CA ASP A 85 4.41 -14.89 3.29
C ASP A 85 4.61 -14.75 1.76
N LEU A 86 4.53 -15.86 1.04
CA LEU A 86 4.58 -15.91 -0.42
C LEU A 86 3.41 -16.73 -0.97
N PHE A 87 2.62 -16.13 -1.86
CA PHE A 87 1.51 -16.77 -2.56
C PHE A 87 1.80 -16.81 -4.06
N ILE A 88 1.74 -17.99 -4.65
CA ILE A 88 2.21 -18.24 -6.02
C ILE A 88 1.09 -18.87 -6.85
N CYS A 89 0.84 -18.31 -8.03
CA CYS A 89 0.01 -18.95 -9.05
C CYS A 89 0.92 -19.69 -10.06
N PRO A 90 0.90 -21.03 -10.13
CA PRO A 90 1.73 -21.78 -11.09
C PRO A 90 1.12 -21.83 -12.50
N HIS A 91 -0.16 -21.49 -12.64
CA HIS A 91 -0.93 -21.75 -13.86
C HIS A 91 -0.52 -20.88 -15.06
N ALA A 92 -0.56 -21.48 -16.25
CA ALA A 92 -0.47 -20.80 -17.53
C ALA A 92 -1.71 -19.91 -17.78
N PRO A 93 -1.61 -18.86 -18.63
CA PRO A 93 -2.75 -17.99 -18.96
C PRO A 93 -4.01 -18.68 -19.46
N GLU A 94 -3.86 -19.84 -20.09
CA GLU A 94 -4.89 -20.60 -20.79
C GLU A 94 -5.64 -21.54 -19.83
N GLU A 95 -5.11 -21.74 -18.62
CA GLU A 95 -5.74 -22.52 -17.56
C GLU A 95 -6.76 -21.67 -16.79
N ASP A 96 -7.93 -22.25 -16.53
CA ASP A 96 -9.00 -21.59 -15.78
C ASP A 96 -8.77 -21.70 -14.27
N CYS A 97 -8.02 -20.75 -13.73
CA CYS A 97 -7.75 -20.64 -12.29
C CYS A 97 -8.23 -19.30 -11.73
N THR A 98 -8.53 -19.26 -10.42
CA THR A 98 -8.95 -18.03 -9.73
C THR A 98 -7.78 -17.19 -9.21
N CYS A 99 -6.58 -17.74 -9.17
CA CYS A 99 -5.41 -17.14 -8.51
C CYS A 99 -4.53 -16.29 -9.44
N ARG A 100 -4.49 -16.55 -10.76
CA ARG A 100 -3.63 -15.81 -11.69
C ARG A 100 -4.05 -14.34 -11.78
N LYS A 101 -3.15 -13.42 -11.43
CA LYS A 101 -3.34 -11.97 -11.60
C LYS A 101 -3.68 -11.67 -13.08
N PRO A 102 -4.71 -10.87 -13.39
CA PRO A 102 -5.41 -9.91 -12.52
C PRO A 102 -6.54 -10.44 -11.64
N ARG A 103 -6.78 -11.74 -11.59
CA ARG A 103 -7.78 -12.25 -10.63
C ARG A 103 -7.24 -12.06 -9.20
N PRO A 104 -8.09 -11.69 -8.24
CA PRO A 104 -7.65 -11.38 -6.88
C PRO A 104 -7.44 -12.62 -6.00
N GLY A 105 -7.47 -13.85 -6.55
CA GLY A 105 -7.51 -15.08 -5.75
C GLY A 105 -6.38 -15.17 -4.71
N LEU A 106 -5.14 -14.83 -5.08
CA LEU A 106 -4.02 -14.83 -4.13
C LEU A 106 -4.16 -13.75 -3.04
N LEU A 107 -4.71 -12.57 -3.38
CA LEU A 107 -4.98 -11.51 -2.40
C LEU A 107 -6.05 -11.93 -1.41
N LEU A 108 -7.13 -12.56 -1.90
CA LEU A 108 -8.23 -13.08 -1.10
C LEU A 108 -7.75 -14.21 -0.17
N GLU A 109 -6.90 -15.11 -0.66
CA GLU A 109 -6.31 -16.17 0.14
C GLU A 109 -5.47 -15.60 1.30
N ALA A 110 -4.58 -14.65 0.99
CA ALA A 110 -3.78 -13.96 2.00
C ALA A 110 -4.66 -13.21 3.02
N ALA A 111 -5.73 -12.56 2.54
CA ALA A 111 -6.66 -11.85 3.41
C ALA A 111 -7.41 -12.77 4.37
N ALA A 112 -7.85 -13.93 3.89
CA ALA A 112 -8.47 -14.94 4.73
C ALA A 112 -7.49 -15.49 5.79
N ARG A 113 -6.22 -15.75 5.40
CA ARG A 113 -5.20 -16.30 6.29
C ARG A 113 -4.78 -15.32 7.39
N TYR A 114 -4.63 -14.03 7.06
CA TYR A 114 -4.04 -13.04 7.96
C TYR A 114 -5.04 -12.00 8.52
N GLY A 115 -6.31 -12.07 8.12
CA GLY A 115 -7.33 -11.09 8.49
C GLY A 115 -7.03 -9.70 7.92
N ILE A 116 -6.68 -9.64 6.63
CA ILE A 116 -6.23 -8.41 5.94
C ILE A 116 -7.44 -7.61 5.45
N ASP A 117 -7.45 -6.32 5.73
CA ASP A 117 -8.30 -5.34 5.06
C ASP A 117 -7.71 -5.00 3.69
N LEU A 118 -8.30 -5.56 2.64
CA LEU A 118 -7.84 -5.37 1.25
C LEU A 118 -8.04 -3.95 0.74
N LYS A 119 -9.10 -3.24 1.17
CA LYS A 119 -9.36 -1.86 0.74
C LYS A 119 -8.32 -0.89 1.32
N GLY A 120 -7.90 -1.14 2.56
CA GLY A 120 -6.81 -0.42 3.20
C GLY A 120 -5.40 -0.85 2.76
N SER A 121 -5.28 -1.85 1.89
CA SER A 121 -3.99 -2.43 1.49
C SER A 121 -3.50 -1.93 0.14
N TYR A 122 -2.21 -2.19 -0.11
CA TYR A 122 -1.50 -1.76 -1.31
C TYR A 122 -1.04 -2.96 -2.12
N MET A 123 -0.84 -2.77 -3.42
CA MET A 123 -0.11 -3.71 -4.26
C MET A 123 0.91 -2.97 -5.10
N VAL A 124 2.15 -3.45 -5.10
CA VAL A 124 3.25 -2.93 -5.90
C VAL A 124 3.68 -4.00 -6.89
N GLY A 125 3.70 -3.66 -8.18
CA GLY A 125 4.08 -4.57 -9.27
C GLY A 125 4.47 -3.80 -10.53
N ASP A 126 4.92 -4.50 -11.56
CA ASP A 126 5.42 -3.92 -12.81
C ASP A 126 4.48 -4.18 -14.02
N ARG A 127 3.36 -4.88 -13.81
CA ARG A 127 2.41 -5.23 -14.87
C ARG A 127 1.00 -4.70 -14.59
N GLU A 128 0.22 -4.54 -15.67
CA GLU A 128 -1.20 -4.17 -15.56
C GLU A 128 -1.97 -5.14 -14.65
N GLY A 129 -1.63 -6.44 -14.75
CA GLY A 129 -2.23 -7.52 -13.96
C GLY A 129 -2.18 -7.29 -12.45
N ASP A 130 -1.10 -6.68 -11.95
CA ASP A 130 -0.94 -6.34 -10.53
C ASP A 130 -1.96 -5.30 -10.11
N ILE A 131 -2.05 -4.23 -10.90
CA ILE A 131 -2.94 -3.11 -10.63
C ILE A 131 -4.40 -3.55 -10.71
N GLY A 132 -4.76 -4.41 -11.67
CA GLY A 132 -6.13 -4.94 -11.74
C GLY A 132 -6.49 -5.88 -10.59
N ALA A 133 -5.55 -6.72 -10.13
CA ALA A 133 -5.80 -7.61 -9.01
C ALA A 133 -6.21 -6.84 -7.76
N ILE A 134 -5.43 -5.83 -7.36
CA ILE A 134 -5.75 -5.03 -6.17
C ILE A 134 -6.95 -4.10 -6.39
N ALA A 135 -7.12 -3.55 -7.60
CA ALA A 135 -8.26 -2.68 -7.91
C ALA A 135 -9.59 -3.45 -7.80
N SER A 136 -9.61 -4.73 -8.19
CA SER A 136 -10.82 -5.57 -8.11
C SER A 136 -11.32 -5.80 -6.67
N VAL A 137 -10.46 -5.60 -5.67
CA VAL A 137 -10.80 -5.70 -4.24
C VAL A 137 -10.84 -4.32 -3.55
N GLY A 138 -10.75 -3.24 -4.33
CA GLY A 138 -10.83 -1.85 -3.85
C GLY A 138 -9.59 -1.35 -3.12
N GLY A 139 -8.47 -2.05 -3.22
CA GLY A 139 -7.18 -1.60 -2.67
C GLY A 139 -6.44 -0.68 -3.64
N LYS A 140 -5.20 -0.32 -3.27
CA LYS A 140 -4.42 0.71 -3.97
C LYS A 140 -3.24 0.11 -4.73
N GLY A 141 -3.28 0.15 -6.06
CA GLY A 141 -2.18 -0.30 -6.92
C GLY A 141 -1.13 0.77 -7.20
N LEU A 142 0.14 0.42 -7.08
CA LEU A 142 1.30 1.23 -7.46
C LEU A 142 2.11 0.48 -8.50
N LEU A 143 2.42 1.14 -9.61
CA LEU A 143 3.24 0.57 -10.68
C LEU A 143 4.69 0.98 -10.47
N VAL A 144 5.63 0.03 -10.45
CA VAL A 144 7.07 0.34 -10.51
C VAL A 144 7.57 0.32 -11.95
N LEU A 145 8.59 1.11 -12.29
CA LEU A 145 9.17 1.22 -13.64
C LEU A 145 10.29 0.20 -13.90
N THR A 146 10.71 -0.55 -12.87
CA THR A 146 11.57 -1.73 -12.96
C THR A 146 10.87 -2.87 -13.70
N GLY A 147 11.63 -3.90 -14.12
CA GLY A 147 11.08 -5.01 -14.90
C GLY A 147 10.43 -4.54 -16.20
N TYR A 148 9.20 -4.97 -16.46
CA TYR A 148 8.40 -4.52 -17.60
C TYR A 148 7.69 -3.19 -17.34
N GLY A 149 7.79 -2.61 -16.15
CA GLY A 149 7.05 -1.43 -15.70
C GLY A 149 7.08 -0.24 -16.64
N SER A 150 8.28 0.11 -17.13
CA SER A 150 8.45 1.21 -18.09
C SER A 150 7.69 0.98 -19.39
N GLU A 151 7.70 -0.26 -19.90
CA GLU A 151 6.98 -0.65 -21.11
C GLU A 151 5.48 -0.72 -20.89
N THR A 152 5.08 -1.35 -19.77
CA THR A 152 3.71 -1.42 -19.28
C THR A 152 3.09 -0.02 -19.22
N TRP A 153 3.79 0.95 -18.61
CA TRP A 153 3.30 2.31 -18.48
C TRP A 153 3.14 3.02 -19.83
N ARG A 154 4.14 2.89 -20.71
CA ARG A 154 4.10 3.50 -22.05
C ARG A 154 2.94 2.96 -22.91
N ARG A 155 2.57 1.70 -22.72
CA ARG A 155 1.49 1.04 -23.46
C ARG A 155 0.17 0.98 -22.69
N TRP A 156 0.06 1.65 -21.56
CA TRP A 156 -1.07 1.50 -20.64
C TRP A 156 -2.41 1.69 -21.34
N ARG A 157 -3.22 0.63 -21.36
CA ARG A 157 -4.56 0.64 -21.97
C ARG A 157 -5.65 0.12 -21.04
N TRP A 158 -5.29 -0.24 -19.81
CA TRP A 158 -6.23 -0.75 -18.82
C TRP A 158 -7.08 0.31 -18.14
N GLY A 159 -8.31 -0.09 -17.78
CA GLY A 159 -9.32 0.80 -17.20
C GLY A 159 -8.95 1.35 -15.83
N HIS A 160 -8.32 0.55 -14.97
CA HIS A 160 -7.88 0.99 -13.65
C HIS A 160 -6.45 1.49 -13.71
N LYS A 161 -6.23 2.80 -13.63
CA LYS A 161 -4.88 3.37 -13.54
C LYS A 161 -4.25 3.09 -12.18
N PRO A 162 -2.91 2.96 -12.10
CA PRO A 162 -2.24 2.92 -10.81
C PRO A 162 -2.45 4.26 -10.07
N HIS A 163 -2.49 4.19 -8.74
CA HIS A 163 -2.58 5.36 -7.87
C HIS A 163 -1.26 6.15 -7.87
N PHE A 164 -0.15 5.48 -8.16
CA PHE A 164 1.16 6.10 -8.30
C PHE A 164 2.04 5.25 -9.22
N VAL A 165 2.92 5.93 -9.97
CA VAL A 165 3.96 5.29 -10.80
C VAL A 165 5.30 5.68 -10.20
N ALA A 166 6.06 4.69 -9.75
CA ALA A 166 7.33 4.85 -9.05
C ALA A 166 8.47 4.28 -9.90
N ARG A 167 9.68 4.81 -9.75
CA ARG A 167 10.90 4.30 -10.37
C ARG A 167 11.22 2.88 -9.92
N ASP A 168 11.04 2.61 -8.63
CA ASP A 168 11.33 1.34 -7.98
C ASP A 168 10.46 1.14 -6.72
N LEU A 169 10.64 0.01 -6.02
CA LEU A 169 9.90 -0.32 -4.81
C LEU A 169 10.15 0.67 -3.66
N LEU A 170 11.35 1.25 -3.56
CA LEU A 170 11.67 2.19 -2.49
C LEU A 170 10.89 3.49 -2.65
N GLU A 171 10.82 4.03 -3.87
CA GLU A 171 9.99 5.21 -4.16
C GLU A 171 8.50 4.93 -3.98
N ALA A 172 8.01 3.75 -4.40
CA ALA A 172 6.64 3.33 -4.12
C ALA A 172 6.36 3.29 -2.60
N THR A 173 7.34 2.81 -1.81
CA THR A 173 7.23 2.73 -0.36
C THR A 173 7.21 4.11 0.30
N TYR A 174 7.98 5.08 -0.20
CA TYR A 174 7.90 6.46 0.30
C TYR A 174 6.53 7.07 0.04
N TRP A 175 5.92 6.81 -1.12
CA TRP A 175 4.57 7.25 -1.39
C TRP A 175 3.56 6.63 -0.42
N ILE A 176 3.67 5.31 -0.16
CA ILE A 176 2.83 4.62 0.84
C ILE A 176 3.02 5.26 2.21
N MET A 177 4.26 5.53 2.63
CA MET A 177 4.55 6.15 3.93
C MET A 177 3.95 7.54 4.07
N ILE A 178 4.07 8.40 3.05
CA ILE A 178 3.45 9.72 3.06
C ILE A 178 1.92 9.60 3.12
N LYS A 179 1.37 8.63 2.40
CA LYS A 179 -0.08 8.38 2.40
C LYS A 179 -0.57 7.88 3.75
N GLU A 180 0.11 6.92 4.36
CA GLU A 180 -0.19 6.42 5.70
C GLU A 180 -0.10 7.54 6.74
N ALA A 181 0.91 8.42 6.65
CA ALA A 181 1.03 9.58 7.53
C ALA A 181 -0.16 10.56 7.38
N LYS A 182 -0.64 10.79 6.16
CA LYS A 182 -1.83 11.62 5.90
C LYS A 182 -3.13 10.94 6.37
N GLU A 183 -3.30 9.64 6.12
CA GLU A 183 -4.50 8.88 6.49
C GLU A 183 -4.59 8.61 8.01
N ALA A 184 -3.45 8.48 8.70
CA ALA A 184 -3.40 8.44 10.16
C ALA A 184 -3.78 9.77 10.81
N GLY A 185 -3.98 10.81 9.98
CA GLY A 185 -4.01 12.20 10.39
C GLY A 185 -2.62 12.63 10.84
N MET A 186 -2.17 13.79 10.36
CA MET A 186 -1.49 14.68 11.29
C MET A 186 -2.56 15.11 12.32
N ALA A 187 -3.02 14.17 13.15
CA ALA A 187 -3.92 14.45 14.23
C ALA A 187 -3.25 15.54 15.05
N ILE A 188 -3.92 16.69 15.19
CA ILE A 188 -3.56 17.67 16.22
C ILE A 188 -3.32 16.84 17.48
N SER A 189 -2.09 16.87 18.00
CA SER A 189 -1.73 15.98 19.09
C SER A 189 -2.71 16.21 20.25
N LYS A 190 -3.08 15.15 20.97
CA LYS A 190 -3.97 15.29 22.14
C LYS A 190 -3.42 16.34 23.11
N GLU A 191 -2.10 16.38 23.26
CA GLU A 191 -1.36 17.39 24.03
C GLU A 191 -1.59 18.82 23.51
N LEU A 192 -1.63 19.03 22.19
CA LEU A 192 -1.94 20.33 21.60
C LEU A 192 -3.41 20.71 21.81
N LEU A 193 -4.35 19.77 21.69
CA LEU A 193 -5.77 20.03 22.00
C LEU A 193 -5.98 20.43 23.47
N GLU A 194 -5.23 19.81 24.39
CA GLU A 194 -5.32 20.10 25.83
C GLU A 194 -4.83 21.50 26.21
N ILE A 195 -3.91 22.10 25.44
CA ILE A 195 -3.41 23.46 25.68
C ILE A 195 -4.17 24.54 24.91
N LEU A 196 -4.93 24.17 23.88
CA LEU A 196 -5.66 25.13 23.05
C LEU A 196 -6.95 25.60 23.74
N VAL A 197 -7.16 26.91 23.73
CA VAL A 197 -8.40 27.55 24.19
C VAL A 197 -8.90 28.52 23.14
N CYS A 198 -10.20 28.79 23.14
CA CYS A 198 -10.79 29.72 22.18
C CYS A 198 -10.10 31.10 22.24
N PRO A 199 -9.56 31.63 21.14
CA PRO A 199 -8.87 32.92 21.14
C PRO A 199 -9.80 34.08 21.50
N LYS A 200 -11.10 33.96 21.18
CA LYS A 200 -12.13 34.97 21.46
C LYS A 200 -12.58 35.00 22.92
N CYS A 201 -12.86 33.85 23.53
CA CYS A 201 -13.51 33.80 24.86
C CYS A 201 -12.77 32.96 25.90
N LYS A 202 -11.64 32.34 25.53
CA LYS A 202 -10.85 31.41 26.36
C LYS A 202 -11.61 30.16 26.84
N GLY A 203 -12.80 29.91 26.29
CA GLY A 203 -13.56 28.70 26.53
C GLY A 203 -12.96 27.45 25.88
N GLU A 204 -13.42 26.30 26.32
CA GLU A 204 -13.03 24.98 25.82
C GLU A 204 -13.35 24.81 24.33
N LEU A 205 -12.48 24.09 23.64
CA LEU A 205 -12.61 23.73 22.24
C LEU A 205 -12.88 22.23 22.10
N VAL A 206 -13.75 21.88 21.16
CA VAL A 206 -14.09 20.49 20.84
C VAL A 206 -13.75 20.24 19.38
N LEU A 207 -12.96 19.20 19.13
CA LEU A 207 -12.64 18.77 17.77
C LEU A 207 -13.92 18.24 17.07
N LYS A 208 -14.17 18.74 15.86
CA LYS A 208 -15.21 18.32 14.92
C LYS A 208 -14.55 17.94 13.59
N GLU A 209 -15.30 17.31 12.69
CA GLU A 209 -14.79 16.88 11.37
C GLU A 209 -14.15 18.04 10.59
N ASP A 210 -14.73 19.24 10.66
CA ASP A 210 -14.30 20.41 9.89
C ASP A 210 -13.58 21.50 10.71
N GLY A 211 -13.22 21.25 11.99
CA GLY A 211 -12.55 22.27 12.80
C GLY A 211 -12.63 22.12 14.32
N LEU A 212 -12.14 23.14 15.04
CA LEU A 212 -12.27 23.27 16.50
C LEU A 212 -13.47 24.14 16.86
N LEU A 213 -14.49 23.54 17.47
CA LEU A 213 -15.71 24.23 17.91
C LEU A 213 -15.55 24.76 19.33
N CYS A 214 -15.71 26.06 19.52
CA CYS A 214 -15.92 26.62 20.85
C CYS A 214 -17.42 26.58 21.22
N LYS A 215 -17.77 25.82 22.27
CA LYS A 215 -19.15 25.72 22.75
C LYS A 215 -19.70 27.04 23.30
N ALA A 216 -18.85 27.90 23.86
CA ALA A 216 -19.26 29.15 24.51
C ALA A 216 -19.60 30.25 23.51
N CYS A 217 -18.73 30.51 22.54
CA CYS A 217 -18.95 31.55 21.53
C CYS A 217 -19.57 31.04 20.23
N ARG A 218 -19.78 29.72 20.12
CA ARG A 218 -20.30 29.02 18.94
C ARG A 218 -19.56 29.36 17.65
N LEU A 219 -18.23 29.50 17.74
CA LEU A 219 -17.37 29.66 16.58
C LEU A 219 -16.66 28.35 16.29
N LEU A 220 -16.62 27.98 15.01
CA LEU A 220 -15.83 26.89 14.47
C LEU A 220 -14.58 27.48 13.83
N TYR A 221 -13.41 27.18 14.40
CA TYR A 221 -12.11 27.52 13.84
C TYR A 221 -11.71 26.42 12.85
N PRO A 222 -11.45 26.74 11.57
CA PRO A 222 -11.12 25.72 10.59
C PRO A 222 -9.76 25.09 10.90
N ILE A 223 -9.59 23.86 10.43
CA ILE A 223 -8.30 23.18 10.41
C ILE A 223 -7.88 23.11 8.95
N GLU A 224 -6.75 23.73 8.63
CA GLU A 224 -6.16 23.73 7.29
C GLU A 224 -4.80 23.06 7.36
N ASP A 225 -4.58 22.03 6.55
CA ASP A 225 -3.34 21.23 6.58
C ASP A 225 -2.96 20.78 8.01
N ASP A 226 -3.97 20.38 8.79
CA ASP A 226 -3.84 19.93 10.19
C ASP A 226 -3.35 21.00 11.19
N ILE A 227 -3.36 22.27 10.79
CA ILE A 227 -3.08 23.43 11.64
C ILE A 227 -4.39 24.11 12.00
N PRO A 228 -4.75 24.18 13.29
CA PRO A 228 -5.88 25.01 13.74
C PRO A 228 -5.63 26.47 13.39
N VAL A 229 -6.50 27.04 12.53
CA VAL A 229 -6.48 28.47 12.23
C VAL A 229 -7.19 29.19 13.38
N MET A 230 -6.43 29.52 14.42
CA MET A 230 -6.93 30.15 15.64
C MET A 230 -7.11 31.68 15.50
N LEU A 231 -7.46 32.14 14.30
CA LEU A 231 -7.79 33.54 13.99
C LEU A 231 -9.30 33.75 14.16
N ILE A 232 -9.70 34.86 14.78
CA ILE A 232 -11.12 35.12 15.07
C ILE A 232 -11.89 35.44 13.78
N GLU A 233 -11.23 36.13 12.86
CA GLU A 233 -11.73 36.55 11.55
C GLU A 233 -11.96 35.38 10.59
N GLU A 234 -11.21 34.29 10.72
CA GLU A 234 -11.35 33.07 9.90
C GLU A 234 -12.39 32.09 10.49
N ALA A 235 -12.88 32.37 11.71
CA ALA A 235 -13.81 31.49 12.40
C ALA A 235 -15.24 31.66 11.87
N LYS A 236 -15.93 30.54 11.65
CA LYS A 236 -17.31 30.53 11.14
C LYS A 236 -18.32 30.39 12.28
N PRO A 237 -19.46 31.10 12.26
CA PRO A 237 -20.56 30.82 13.16
C PRO A 237 -21.02 29.36 12.99
N TYR A 238 -21.13 28.64 14.11
CA TYR A 238 -21.60 27.26 14.11
C TYR A 238 -23.07 27.23 14.50
N GLU A 239 -23.92 26.93 13.52
CA GLU A 239 -25.33 26.66 13.73
C GLU A 239 -25.53 25.14 13.76
N LYS A 240 -26.17 24.64 14.82
CA LYS A 240 -26.49 23.22 14.96
C LYS A 240 -27.45 22.86 13.82
N GLU A 241 -27.08 21.96 12.90
CA GLU A 241 -28.10 21.23 12.14
C GLU A 241 -28.86 20.35 13.14
N GLY A 242 -30.19 20.35 13.02
CA GLY A 242 -31.12 19.86 14.03
C GLY A 242 -30.88 18.40 14.44
N GLU A 243 -30.55 18.21 15.71
CA GLU A 243 -30.92 17.02 16.48
C GLU A 243 -31.91 17.49 17.55
N ASP A 244 -33.17 17.56 17.14
CA ASP A 244 -34.36 17.39 17.99
C ASP A 244 -35.31 16.51 17.16
N GLY A 245 -35.40 15.23 17.52
CA GLY A 245 -36.21 14.20 16.85
C GLY A 245 -35.77 12.79 17.20
#